data_AF-A0A4D6LQK8-F1
#
_entry.id   AF-A0A4D6LQK8-F1
#
_cell.length_a   1.000
_cell.length_b   1.000
_cell.length_c   1.000
_cell.angle_alpha   90.00
_cell.angle_beta   90.00
_cell.angle_gamma   90.00
#
_symmetry.space_group_name_H-M   'P 1'
#
loop_
_entity.id
_entity.type
_entity.pdbx_description
1 polymer ?
#
loop_
_entity_poly.entity_id
_entity_poly.type
_entity_poly.pdbx_seq_one_letter_code
_entity_poly.pdbx_strand_id
1 'polypeptide(L)'
;MKKNAKKLITTLKQMENKFGVSQILDEDQQLVSLVRVVREVIGMNMSVFQSLLAFLTVSASKSKATKWLLVSKLMQKGVIACEEKQKNLNELQCVEASLNSLVNEGSNVATMKAAHERLEALENGIEIIENGLESLFRRMVRTRACFLNIITQ
;
A
#
# COMPACT_ATOMS: atom_id res chain seq x y z
N MET A 1 -12.78 0.26 4.54
CA MET A 1 -11.52 0.82 3.99
C MET A 1 -11.24 0.44 2.54
N LYS A 2 -11.20 -0.84 2.17
CA LYS A 2 -10.85 -1.30 0.81
C LYS A 2 -11.61 -0.66 -0.36
N LYS A 3 -12.93 -0.41 -0.23
CA LYS A 3 -13.73 0.29 -1.26
C LYS A 3 -13.21 1.70 -1.51
N ASN A 4 -12.90 2.44 -0.44
CA ASN A 4 -12.41 3.81 -0.52
C ASN A 4 -10.99 3.84 -1.10
N ALA A 5 -10.11 2.93 -0.66
CA ALA A 5 -8.75 2.84 -1.18
C ALA A 5 -8.74 2.48 -2.68
N LYS A 6 -9.61 1.57 -3.14
CA LYS A 6 -9.79 1.31 -4.58
C LYS A 6 -10.23 2.55 -5.36
N LYS A 7 -11.18 3.31 -4.83
CA LYS A 7 -11.65 4.57 -5.43
C LYS A 7 -10.50 5.58 -5.56
N LEU A 8 -9.69 5.72 -4.51
CA LEU A 8 -8.51 6.60 -4.51
C LEU A 8 -7.45 6.15 -5.52
N ILE A 9 -7.17 4.85 -5.65
CA ILE A 9 -6.25 4.32 -6.68
C ILE A 9 -6.73 4.71 -8.08
N THR A 10 -8.04 4.55 -8.38
CA THR A 10 -8.58 4.96 -9.68
C THR A 10 -8.43 6.46 -9.92
N THR A 11 -8.64 7.30 -8.90
CA THR A 11 -8.46 8.75 -9.01
C THR A 11 -7.00 9.13 -9.23
N LEU A 12 -6.05 8.48 -8.55
CA LEU A 12 -4.61 8.69 -8.75
C LEU A 12 -4.18 8.33 -10.18
N LYS A 13 -4.65 7.20 -10.72
CA LYS A 13 -4.36 6.81 -12.12
C LYS A 13 -4.91 7.80 -13.14
N GLN A 14 -6.10 8.35 -12.89
CA GLN A 14 -6.66 9.40 -13.75
C GLN A 14 -5.85 10.69 -13.72
N MET A 15 -5.24 11.02 -12.58
CA MET A 15 -4.37 12.19 -12.42
C MET A 15 -3.04 12.01 -13.17
N GLU A 16 -2.44 10.83 -13.07
CA GLU A 16 -1.21 10.46 -13.77
C GLU A 16 -1.35 10.64 -15.30
N ASN A 17 -2.44 10.15 -15.87
CA ASN A 17 -2.74 10.30 -17.30
C ASN A 17 -2.89 11.76 -17.77
N LYS A 18 -3.22 12.69 -16.87
CA LYS A 18 -3.38 14.12 -17.20
C LYS A 18 -2.05 14.89 -17.11
N PHE A 19 -1.17 14.50 -16.18
CA PHE A 19 0.09 15.20 -15.95
C PHE A 19 1.20 14.83 -16.96
N GLY A 20 1.10 13.66 -17.60
CA GLY A 20 2.11 13.19 -18.55
C GLY A 20 2.06 13.80 -19.96
N VAL A 21 1.02 14.57 -20.31
CA VAL A 21 0.69 14.84 -21.74
C VAL A 21 0.93 16.29 -22.16
N SER A 22 1.02 17.27 -21.25
CA SER A 22 1.21 18.66 -21.68
C SER A 22 2.65 18.91 -22.12
N GLN A 23 2.82 19.21 -23.41
CA GLN A 23 4.07 19.73 -23.96
C GLN A 23 4.20 21.20 -23.57
N ILE A 24 5.34 21.56 -23.01
CA ILE A 24 5.73 22.96 -22.85
C ILE A 24 6.38 23.35 -24.17
N LEU A 25 5.71 24.17 -24.95
CA LEU A 25 6.23 24.73 -26.20
C LEU A 25 6.50 26.21 -25.94
N ASP A 26 7.73 26.64 -26.21
CA ASP A 26 8.13 28.05 -26.30
C ASP A 26 8.21 28.86 -24.98
N GLU A 27 8.84 28.29 -23.94
CA GLU A 27 9.09 28.98 -22.65
C GLU A 27 10.58 29.01 -22.28
N ASP A 28 10.96 29.94 -21.40
CA ASP A 28 12.31 30.10 -20.83
C ASP A 28 12.90 28.76 -20.36
N GLN A 29 14.16 28.48 -20.72
CA GLN A 29 14.85 27.22 -20.39
C GLN A 29 14.86 26.92 -18.87
N GLN A 30 14.91 27.95 -18.02
CA GLN A 30 14.80 27.83 -16.57
C GLN A 30 13.39 27.40 -16.15
N LEU A 31 12.35 27.97 -16.76
CA LEU A 31 10.95 27.61 -16.49
C LEU A 31 10.66 26.16 -16.91
N VAL A 32 11.13 25.76 -18.09
CA VAL A 32 11.02 24.37 -18.57
C VAL A 32 11.69 23.40 -17.59
N SER A 33 12.89 23.74 -17.10
CA SER A 33 13.61 22.92 -16.13
C SER A 33 12.88 22.82 -14.79
N LEU A 34 12.33 23.94 -14.31
CA LEU A 34 11.54 24.01 -13.08
C LEU A 34 10.28 23.13 -13.17
N VAL A 35 9.53 23.25 -14.26
CA VAL A 35 8.31 22.46 -14.48
C VAL A 35 8.63 20.97 -14.58
N ARG A 36 9.75 20.60 -15.22
CA ARG A 36 10.21 19.21 -15.24
C ARG A 36 10.44 18.66 -13.82
N VAL A 37 11.18 19.38 -12.99
CA VAL A 37 11.44 18.96 -11.59
C VAL A 37 10.14 18.87 -10.80
N VAL A 38 9.21 19.82 -10.96
CA VAL A 38 7.88 19.76 -10.34
C VAL A 38 7.13 18.49 -10.75
N ARG A 39 7.14 18.14 -12.04
CA ARG A 39 6.50 16.91 -12.54
C ARG A 39 7.12 15.66 -11.96
N GLU A 40 8.44 15.59 -11.87
CA GLU A 40 9.16 14.45 -11.26
C GLU A 40 8.77 14.29 -9.78
N VAL A 41 8.71 15.40 -9.02
CA VAL A 41 8.27 15.39 -7.62
C VAL A 41 6.82 14.92 -7.51
N ILE A 42 5.90 15.41 -8.35
CA ILE A 42 4.49 14.96 -8.35
C ILE A 42 4.41 13.47 -8.69
N GLY A 43 5.16 13.00 -9.68
CA GLY A 43 5.24 11.59 -10.08
C GLY A 43 5.71 10.68 -8.94
N MET A 44 6.75 11.09 -8.23
CA MET A 44 7.27 10.34 -7.08
C MET A 44 6.25 10.28 -5.94
N ASN A 45 5.57 11.38 -5.64
CA ASN A 45 4.49 11.41 -4.64
C ASN A 45 3.32 10.50 -5.04
N MET A 46 2.87 10.56 -6.30
CA MET A 46 1.82 9.67 -6.80
C MET A 46 2.21 8.20 -6.63
N SER A 47 3.45 7.84 -6.94
CA SER A 47 3.96 6.46 -6.80
C SER A 47 3.94 5.98 -5.34
N VAL A 48 4.31 6.84 -4.39
CA VAL A 48 4.23 6.55 -2.95
C VAL A 48 2.78 6.31 -2.53
N PHE A 49 1.86 7.20 -2.88
CA PHE A 49 0.44 7.04 -2.54
C PHE A 49 -0.18 5.80 -3.20
N GLN A 50 0.16 5.51 -4.45
CA GLN A 50 -0.28 4.29 -5.13
C GLN A 50 0.20 3.04 -4.40
N SER A 51 1.47 3.00 -3.98
CA SER A 51 2.05 1.87 -3.24
C SER A 51 1.37 1.67 -1.88
N LEU A 52 1.12 2.75 -1.14
CA LEU A 52 0.41 2.70 0.15
C LEU A 52 -1.04 2.23 0.00
N LEU A 53 -1.76 2.75 -1.00
CA LEU A 53 -3.12 2.31 -1.26
C LEU A 53 -3.17 0.86 -1.77
N ALA A 54 -2.17 0.43 -2.55
CA ALA A 54 -2.02 -0.96 -2.94
C ALA A 54 -1.86 -1.84 -1.69
N PHE A 55 -0.95 -1.49 -0.78
CA PHE A 55 -0.76 -2.16 0.50
C PHE A 55 -2.07 -2.32 1.29
N LEU A 56 -2.89 -1.26 1.37
CA LEU A 56 -4.19 -1.26 2.06
C LEU A 56 -5.31 -2.03 1.31
N THR A 57 -5.14 -2.28 0.01
CA THR A 57 -6.16 -2.96 -0.83
C THR A 57 -5.83 -4.40 -1.14
N VAL A 58 -4.59 -4.83 -0.88
CA VAL A 58 -4.17 -6.23 -0.91
C VAL A 58 -5.12 -7.01 0.00
N SER A 59 -5.99 -7.77 -0.66
CA SER A 59 -6.89 -8.70 0.01
C SER A 59 -6.19 -10.03 0.06
N ALA A 60 -6.43 -10.82 1.10
CA ALA A 60 -6.31 -12.27 0.99
C ALA A 60 -6.87 -12.72 -0.38
N SER A 61 -6.07 -13.47 -1.14
CA SER A 61 -6.54 -14.06 -2.38
C SER A 61 -7.85 -14.77 -2.06
N LYS A 62 -8.98 -14.26 -2.57
CA LYS A 62 -10.16 -15.11 -2.73
C LYS A 62 -9.74 -16.12 -3.79
N SER A 63 -9.09 -17.21 -3.37
CA SER A 63 -8.81 -18.29 -4.29
C SER A 63 -10.16 -18.72 -4.85
N LYS A 64 -10.43 -18.47 -6.13
CA LYS A 64 -11.51 -19.11 -6.89
C LYS A 64 -11.18 -20.60 -7.11
N ALA A 65 -10.73 -21.28 -6.06
CA ALA A 65 -10.36 -22.67 -6.04
C ALA A 65 -11.20 -23.45 -5.02
N THR A 66 -12.26 -22.84 -4.46
CA THR A 66 -13.09 -23.38 -3.38
C THR A 66 -13.68 -24.76 -3.67
N LYS A 67 -13.85 -25.15 -4.94
CA LYS A 67 -14.38 -26.49 -5.29
C LYS A 67 -13.32 -27.61 -5.34
N TRP A 68 -12.08 -27.31 -5.74
CA TRP A 68 -11.00 -28.31 -5.83
C TRP A 68 -10.15 -28.40 -4.55
N LEU A 69 -10.06 -27.30 -3.79
CA LEU A 69 -9.32 -27.26 -2.52
C LEU A 69 -10.00 -28.05 -1.38
N LEU A 70 -11.32 -28.22 -1.45
CA LEU A 70 -12.07 -29.06 -0.52
C LEU A 70 -11.82 -30.55 -0.78
N VAL A 71 -11.68 -30.94 -2.06
CA VAL A 71 -11.32 -32.31 -2.46
C VAL A 71 -9.88 -32.62 -2.06
N SER A 72 -8.94 -31.68 -2.26
CA SER A 72 -7.55 -31.88 -1.84
C SER A 72 -7.38 -31.94 -0.32
N LYS A 73 -8.16 -31.17 0.45
CA LYS A 73 -8.17 -31.24 1.93
C LYS A 73 -8.76 -32.54 2.47
N LEU A 74 -9.72 -33.15 1.76
CA LEU A 74 -10.27 -34.45 2.15
C LEU A 74 -9.27 -35.59 1.90
N MET A 75 -8.41 -35.46 0.88
CA MET A 75 -7.39 -36.46 0.55
C MET A 75 -6.08 -36.31 1.34
N GLN A 76 -5.78 -35.12 1.87
CA GLN A 76 -4.59 -34.86 2.70
C GLN A 76 -4.90 -34.88 4.21
N LYS A 77 -5.76 -35.81 4.67
CA LYS A 77 -6.02 -36.04 6.11
C LYS A 77 -4.87 -36.83 6.75
N GLY A 78 -3.67 -36.28 6.67
CA GLY A 78 -2.43 -36.83 7.19
C GLY A 78 -1.27 -36.17 6.46
N VAL A 79 -0.34 -35.57 7.22
CA VAL A 79 0.88 -34.90 6.75
C VAL A 79 0.72 -33.40 6.41
N ILE A 80 0.93 -32.61 7.46
CA ILE A 80 1.66 -31.31 7.53
C ILE A 80 1.97 -30.64 6.18
N ALA A 81 1.36 -29.47 5.94
CA ALA A 81 1.87 -28.46 5.02
C ALA A 81 1.32 -27.06 5.39
N CYS A 82 1.89 -26.44 6.43
CA CYS A 82 1.54 -25.09 6.86
C CYS A 82 2.73 -24.11 6.82
N GLU A 83 3.68 -24.29 5.88
CA GLU A 83 4.82 -23.37 5.77
C GLU A 83 4.98 -22.71 4.39
N GLU A 84 4.46 -23.31 3.31
CA GLU A 84 4.84 -22.86 1.96
C GLU A 84 3.99 -21.69 1.40
N LYS A 85 2.85 -21.35 2.02
CA LYS A 85 1.99 -20.22 1.59
C LYS A 85 2.36 -18.87 2.18
N GLN A 86 3.31 -18.80 3.12
CA GLN A 86 3.61 -17.60 3.90
C GLN A 86 4.44 -16.55 3.15
N LYS A 87 5.16 -16.92 2.07
CA LYS A 87 6.21 -16.08 1.46
C LYS A 87 5.72 -14.80 0.76
N ASN A 88 4.42 -14.60 0.55
CA ASN A 88 3.88 -13.45 -0.19
C ASN A 88 2.71 -12.76 0.51
N LEU A 89 2.59 -12.87 1.84
CA LEU A 89 1.57 -12.15 2.59
C LEU A 89 2.15 -10.85 3.16
N ASN A 90 1.46 -9.73 2.94
CA ASN A 90 1.79 -8.50 3.67
C ASN A 90 1.30 -8.61 5.14
N GLU A 91 1.78 -7.72 6.01
CA GLU A 91 1.49 -7.72 7.45
C GLU A 91 -0.02 -7.71 7.73
N LEU A 92 -0.79 -6.96 6.92
CA LEU A 92 -2.25 -6.87 7.02
C LEU A 92 -2.94 -8.23 6.77
N GLN A 93 -2.49 -8.98 5.77
CA GLN A 93 -3.00 -10.33 5.48
C GLN A 93 -2.61 -11.34 6.56
N CYS A 94 -1.43 -11.18 7.17
CA CYS A 94 -1.01 -12.03 8.28
C CYS A 94 -1.93 -11.83 9.50
N VAL A 95 -2.24 -10.57 9.84
CA VAL A 95 -3.22 -10.24 10.88
C VAL A 95 -4.61 -10.80 10.54
N GLU A 96 -5.09 -10.62 9.31
CA GLU A 96 -6.38 -11.17 8.85
C GLU A 96 -6.43 -12.70 9.01
N ALA A 97 -5.36 -13.41 8.66
CA ALA A 97 -5.27 -14.86 8.81
C ALA A 97 -5.29 -15.31 10.28
N SER A 98 -4.51 -14.66 11.15
CA SER A 98 -4.47 -14.97 12.58
C SER A 98 -5.80 -14.69 13.28
N LEU A 99 -6.46 -13.56 12.95
CA LEU A 99 -7.78 -13.25 13.49
C LEU A 99 -8.86 -14.23 13.00
N ASN A 100 -8.81 -14.64 11.72
CA ASN A 100 -9.74 -15.64 11.21
C ASN A 100 -9.56 -17.01 11.89
N SER A 101 -8.33 -17.45 12.16
CA SER A 101 -8.09 -18.66 12.95
C SER A 101 -8.68 -18.51 14.36
N LEU A 102 -8.44 -17.37 15.02
CA LEU A 102 -8.97 -17.09 16.35
C LEU A 102 -10.51 -17.15 16.41
N VAL A 103 -11.20 -16.63 15.39
CA VAL A 103 -12.67 -16.62 15.30
C VAL A 103 -13.23 -18.02 14.99
N ASN A 104 -12.59 -18.78 14.10
CA ASN A 104 -13.14 -20.06 13.61
C ASN A 104 -12.74 -21.26 14.47
N GLU A 105 -11.52 -21.27 15.01
CA GLU A 105 -10.94 -22.38 15.78
C GLU A 105 -11.00 -22.15 17.30
N GLY A 106 -11.34 -20.92 17.71
CA GLY A 106 -11.47 -20.52 19.11
C GLY A 106 -10.15 -19.98 19.70
N SER A 107 -10.28 -19.32 20.86
CA SER A 107 -9.14 -18.73 21.57
C SER A 107 -8.45 -19.76 22.46
N ASN A 108 -7.21 -20.09 22.13
CA ASN A 108 -6.27 -20.71 23.05
C ASN A 108 -5.05 -19.80 23.23
N VAL A 109 -4.19 -20.12 24.19
CA VAL A 109 -3.02 -19.29 24.53
C VAL A 109 -2.10 -19.09 23.31
N ALA A 110 -1.92 -20.12 22.49
CA ALA A 110 -1.07 -20.03 21.31
C ALA A 110 -1.67 -19.16 20.19
N THR A 111 -2.96 -19.30 19.89
CA THR A 111 -3.64 -18.51 18.85
C THR A 111 -3.79 -17.05 19.26
N MET A 112 -4.04 -16.77 20.55
CA MET A 112 -4.04 -15.41 21.09
C MET A 112 -2.66 -14.76 21.01
N LYS A 113 -1.61 -15.48 21.42
CA LYS A 113 -0.23 -14.97 21.36
C LYS A 113 0.19 -14.66 19.91
N ALA A 114 -0.06 -15.58 18.99
CA ALA A 114 0.25 -15.38 17.59
C ALA A 114 -0.51 -14.19 16.97
N ALA A 115 -1.79 -14.00 17.30
CA ALA A 115 -2.56 -12.84 16.83
C ALA A 115 -2.01 -11.53 17.41
N HIS A 116 -1.61 -11.53 18.68
CA HIS A 116 -1.04 -10.35 19.34
C HIS A 116 0.30 -9.94 18.70
N GLU A 117 1.23 -10.88 18.50
CA GLU A 117 2.52 -10.61 17.85
C GLU A 117 2.34 -10.04 16.43
N ARG A 118 1.32 -10.51 15.68
CA ARG A 118 1.01 -9.98 14.34
C ARG A 118 0.43 -8.58 14.40
N LEU A 119 -0.39 -8.27 15.40
CA LEU A 119 -0.94 -6.93 15.60
C LEU A 119 0.15 -5.93 15.99
N GLU A 120 1.05 -6.31 16.90
CA GLU A 120 2.20 -5.49 17.30
C GLU A 120 3.11 -5.19 16.09
N ALA A 121 3.42 -6.21 15.28
CA ALA A 121 4.19 -6.00 14.05
C ALA A 121 3.49 -5.04 13.07
N LEU A 122 2.17 -5.14 12.93
CA LEU A 122 1.39 -4.23 12.08
C LEU A 122 1.36 -2.80 12.64
N GLU A 123 1.22 -2.64 13.95
CA GLU A 123 1.24 -1.35 14.64
C GLU A 123 2.58 -0.63 14.42
N ASN A 124 3.69 -1.33 14.65
CA ASN A 124 5.04 -0.81 14.37
C ASN A 124 5.20 -0.41 12.89
N GLY A 125 4.66 -1.22 11.97
CA GLY A 125 4.67 -0.91 10.55
C GLY A 125 3.86 0.35 10.20
N ILE A 126 2.69 0.54 10.82
CA ILE A 126 1.87 1.74 10.66
C ILE A 126 2.60 2.97 11.18
N GLU A 127 3.24 2.90 12.34
CA GLU A 127 4.01 4.01 12.91
C GLU A 127 5.13 4.46 11.97
N ILE A 128 5.89 3.51 11.39
CA ILE A 128 6.95 3.82 10.42
C ILE A 128 6.37 4.53 9.19
N ILE A 129 5.22 4.07 8.69
CA ILE A 129 4.53 4.67 7.54
C ILE A 129 4.06 6.10 7.87
N GLU A 130 3.46 6.31 9.04
CA GLU A 130 2.97 7.61 9.49
C GLU A 130 4.12 8.62 9.61
N ASN A 131 5.22 8.23 10.26
CA ASN A 131 6.43 9.05 10.38
C ASN A 131 7.04 9.38 9.00
N GLY A 132 7.09 8.41 8.10
CA GLY A 132 7.56 8.60 6.72
C GLY A 132 6.68 9.58 5.94
N LEU A 133 5.36 9.46 6.07
CA LEU A 133 4.38 10.35 5.44
C LEU A 133 4.44 11.78 5.97
N GLU A 134 4.63 11.96 7.28
CA GLU A 134 4.81 13.28 7.88
C GLU A 134 6.04 13.98 7.31
N SER A 135 7.17 13.26 7.22
CA SER A 135 8.41 13.76 6.62
C SER A 135 8.22 14.14 5.15
N LEU A 136 7.53 13.29 4.37
CA LEU A 136 7.21 13.56 2.97
C LEU A 136 6.33 14.80 2.81
N PHE A 137 5.28 14.93 3.63
CA PHE A 137 4.39 16.09 3.60
C PHE A 137 5.14 17.39 3.91
N ARG A 138 5.97 17.38 4.96
CA ARG A 138 6.83 18.52 5.31
C ARG A 138 7.76 18.90 4.18
N ARG A 139 8.34 17.92 3.46
CA ARG A 139 9.19 18.17 2.29
C ARG A 139 8.40 18.78 1.13
N MET A 140 7.22 18.26 0.82
CA MET A 140 6.35 18.81 -0.23
C MET A 140 5.97 20.27 0.04
N VAL A 141 5.61 20.60 1.27
CA VAL A 141 5.28 21.99 1.66
C VAL A 141 6.48 22.92 1.44
N ARG A 142 7.68 22.51 1.85
CA ARG A 142 8.91 23.28 1.61
C ARG A 142 9.19 23.46 0.13
N THR A 143 9.11 22.39 -0.67
CA THR A 143 9.32 22.44 -2.12
C THR A 143 8.34 23.41 -2.79
N ARG A 144 7.05 23.36 -2.42
CA ARG A 144 6.06 24.34 -2.90
C ARG A 144 6.41 25.77 -2.51
N ALA A 145 6.81 26.00 -1.27
CA ALA A 145 7.20 27.34 -0.81
C ALA A 145 8.43 27.86 -1.57
N CYS A 146 9.44 27.02 -1.80
CA CYS A 146 10.61 27.36 -2.62
C CYS A 146 10.21 27.76 -4.04
N PHE A 147 9.32 27.00 -4.69
CA PHE A 147 8.84 27.33 -6.03
C PHE A 147 8.04 28.62 -6.08
N LEU A 148 7.14 28.86 -5.12
CA LEU A 148 6.42 30.12 -5.03
C LEU A 148 7.39 31.29 -4.88
N ASN A 149 8.37 31.16 -3.99
CA ASN A 149 9.37 32.21 -3.78
C ASN A 149 10.18 32.51 -5.06
N ILE A 150 10.56 31.49 -5.84
CA ILE A 150 11.26 31.66 -7.11
C ILE A 150 10.40 32.39 -8.15
N ILE A 151 9.10 32.08 -8.22
CA ILE A 151 8.17 32.68 -9.20
C ILE A 151 7.79 34.12 -8.82
N THR A 152 7.77 34.44 -7.53
CA THR A 152 7.41 35.78 -7.04
C THR A 152 8.58 36.77 -6.97
N GLN A 153 9.80 36.33 -7.28
CA GLN A 153 11.03 37.14 -7.26
C GLN A 153 11.34 37.69 -8.65
#